data_AF-A0A5D8ZGY7-F1
#
_entry.id   AF-A0A5D8ZGY7-F1
#
_cell.length_a   1.000
_cell.length_b   1.000
_cell.length_c   1.000
_cell.angle_alpha   90.00
_cell.angle_beta   90.00
_cell.angle_gamma   90.00
#
_symmetry.space_group_name_H-M   'P 1'
#
loop_
_entity.id
_entity.type
_entity.pdbx_description
1 polymer ?
#
loop_
_entity_poly.entity_id
_entity_poly.type
_entity_poly.pdbx_seq_one_letter_code
_entity_poly.pdbx_strand_id
1 'polypeptide(L)'
;MKKTLLLLFLITFSFILSQTTKRVFFIGNSYTYVNDLPNLIQSIAASNGDVLEHHSHTPGGSTLQDHSGNPDVISTINQGNWDYVVLQEQSQLPSFPDSQVQNQVYPYALQLSNLIKTSNPCGNVIFYMTWGRKNGDASNCPGLPAVCTYQGMDTQIYNRYMEMATTNEGIVSPVGKVWRTIREQNPAIELYDQDESHPSYIGSMAAAYTFYTILFKKDPTQIPFNGNLSPAQAQLIKDIVKTEVYNQPAQWFVTNNDVHSKFTYQITGAGTVQLTNTTQNAAAYLWDFGDGTTSTLENPSHTYPTGGTYTVKLTTAACGATTTKTKLVVVSTLNTTEAAIQNPVQIYPNPAQHLITITSKERIEVLSLTDASGRFFHYHLNKTDTGYILPLQHLNSGVYFLQYKAGEKEFTKKIIKK
;
A
#
# COMPACT_ATOMS: atom_id res chain seq x y z
N MET A 1 57.02 52.68 -5.16
CA MET A 1 55.58 52.36 -5.29
C MET A 1 55.45 50.93 -5.80
N LYS A 2 55.19 49.96 -4.91
CA LYS A 2 54.92 48.56 -5.30
C LYS A 2 53.45 48.46 -5.73
N LYS A 3 53.20 48.12 -7.00
CA LYS A 3 51.86 47.80 -7.50
C LYS A 3 51.60 46.31 -7.26
N THR A 4 50.77 46.00 -6.28
CA THR A 4 50.30 44.64 -6.02
C THR A 4 49.19 44.33 -7.02
N LEU A 5 49.44 43.39 -7.93
CA LEU A 5 48.46 42.90 -8.90
C LEU A 5 47.58 41.87 -8.19
N LEU A 6 46.31 42.20 -7.94
CA LEU A 6 45.33 41.29 -7.37
C LEU A 6 44.76 40.42 -8.50
N LEU A 7 45.22 39.16 -8.61
CA LEU A 7 44.58 38.18 -9.49
C LEU A 7 43.28 37.71 -8.85
N LEU A 8 42.14 38.08 -9.42
CA LEU A 8 40.84 37.48 -9.11
C LEU A 8 40.80 36.08 -9.74
N PHE A 9 40.91 35.02 -8.93
CA PHE A 9 40.57 33.67 -9.36
C PHE A 9 39.05 33.55 -9.43
N LEU A 10 38.48 33.61 -10.63
CA LEU A 10 37.11 33.18 -10.90
C LEU A 10 37.06 31.65 -10.75
N ILE A 11 36.65 31.16 -9.58
CA ILE A 11 36.29 29.76 -9.39
C ILE A 11 34.91 29.58 -10.01
N THR A 12 34.86 29.14 -11.26
CA THR A 12 33.62 28.64 -11.87
C THR A 12 33.27 27.32 -11.18
N PHE A 13 32.32 27.34 -10.25
CA PHE A 13 31.63 26.13 -9.80
C PHE A 13 30.78 25.62 -10.97
N SER A 14 31.35 24.76 -11.81
CA SER A 14 30.55 23.92 -12.70
C SER A 14 29.79 22.94 -11.82
N PHE A 15 28.54 23.24 -11.48
CA PHE A 15 27.63 22.22 -10.97
C PHE A 15 27.47 21.18 -12.07
N ILE A 16 28.22 20.07 -11.97
CA ILE A 16 27.91 18.87 -12.71
C ILE A 16 26.58 18.38 -12.12
N LEU A 17 25.46 18.79 -12.73
CA LEU A 17 24.20 18.11 -12.48
C LEU A 17 24.44 16.66 -12.84
N SER A 18 24.40 15.77 -11.85
CA SER A 18 24.57 14.34 -12.06
C SER A 18 23.47 13.86 -13.01
N GLN A 19 23.85 13.57 -14.25
CA GLN A 19 22.96 12.99 -15.25
C GLN A 19 22.39 11.68 -14.68
N THR A 20 21.06 11.60 -14.56
CA THR A 20 20.40 10.36 -14.13
C THR A 20 19.88 9.65 -15.37
N THR A 21 20.24 8.38 -15.54
CA THR A 21 19.71 7.54 -16.63
C THR A 21 18.65 6.61 -16.05
N LYS A 22 17.51 6.49 -16.73
CA LYS A 22 16.43 5.56 -16.39
C LYS A 22 16.02 4.74 -17.60
N ARG A 23 15.88 3.43 -17.41
CA ARG A 23 15.37 2.48 -18.39
C ARG A 23 13.93 2.10 -18.06
N VAL A 24 12.99 2.42 -18.93
CA VAL A 24 11.56 2.22 -18.69
C VAL A 24 10.89 1.43 -19.81
N PHE A 25 10.21 0.35 -19.45
CA PHE A 25 9.38 -0.40 -20.41
C PHE A 25 7.91 -0.04 -20.19
N PHE A 26 7.26 0.51 -21.21
CA PHE A 26 5.84 0.85 -21.18
C PHE A 26 4.99 -0.27 -21.78
N ILE A 27 4.14 -0.87 -20.95
CA ILE A 27 3.13 -1.85 -21.35
C ILE A 27 1.77 -1.19 -21.22
N GLY A 28 1.04 -1.08 -22.32
CA GLY A 28 -0.22 -0.34 -22.31
C GLY A 28 -0.99 -0.40 -23.62
N ASN A 29 -1.58 0.72 -24.00
CA ASN A 29 -2.37 0.81 -25.24
C ASN A 29 -2.35 2.25 -25.79
N SER A 30 -3.44 2.68 -26.44
CA SER A 30 -3.58 4.00 -27.05
C SER A 30 -3.41 5.16 -26.09
N TYR A 31 -3.71 5.00 -24.80
CA TYR A 31 -3.44 6.08 -23.83
C TYR A 31 -1.94 6.33 -23.63
N THR A 32 -1.09 5.34 -23.95
CA THR A 32 0.37 5.50 -23.94
C THR A 32 0.91 5.95 -25.30
N TYR A 33 0.47 5.39 -26.43
CA TYR A 33 1.07 5.76 -27.73
C TYR A 33 0.52 7.05 -28.33
N VAL A 34 -0.69 7.50 -27.96
CA VAL A 34 -1.25 8.75 -28.50
C VAL A 34 -0.40 9.94 -28.03
N ASN A 35 -0.03 10.79 -29.00
CA ASN A 35 0.96 11.86 -28.85
C ASN A 35 2.35 11.39 -28.40
N ASP A 36 2.64 10.08 -28.47
CA ASP A 36 3.91 9.47 -28.14
C ASP A 36 4.42 9.85 -26.73
N LEU A 37 3.63 9.50 -25.72
CA LEU A 37 3.92 9.83 -24.32
C LEU A 37 5.36 9.44 -23.90
N PRO A 38 5.89 8.24 -24.21
CA PRO A 38 7.28 7.90 -23.87
C PRO A 38 8.31 8.89 -24.44
N ASN A 39 8.15 9.33 -25.69
CA ASN A 39 9.04 10.33 -26.29
C ASN A 39 8.85 11.74 -25.71
N LEU A 40 7.63 12.12 -25.28
CA LEU A 40 7.43 13.36 -24.53
C LEU A 40 8.19 13.35 -23.20
N ILE A 41 8.14 12.24 -22.46
CA ILE A 41 8.89 12.08 -21.21
C ILE A 41 10.40 12.10 -21.48
N GLN A 42 10.86 11.45 -22.56
CA GLN A 42 12.27 11.50 -22.97
C GLN A 42 12.73 12.93 -23.30
N SER A 43 11.91 13.71 -24.00
CA SER A 43 12.21 15.10 -24.33
C SER A 43 12.30 15.98 -23.07
N ILE A 44 11.39 15.75 -22.12
CA ILE A 44 11.43 16.41 -20.80
C ILE A 44 12.73 16.04 -20.06
N ALA A 45 13.05 14.75 -19.98
CA ALA A 45 14.26 14.26 -19.30
C ALA A 45 15.52 14.90 -19.90
N ALA A 46 15.66 14.84 -21.23
CA ALA A 46 16.79 15.44 -21.95
C ALA A 46 16.92 16.94 -21.67
N SER A 47 15.79 17.67 -21.63
CA SER A 47 15.81 19.10 -21.34
C SER A 47 16.29 19.45 -19.92
N ASN A 48 16.20 18.51 -18.98
CA ASN A 48 16.64 18.68 -17.60
C ASN A 48 17.96 17.95 -17.28
N GLY A 49 18.69 17.55 -18.32
CA GLY A 49 19.99 16.87 -18.21
C GLY A 49 19.92 15.39 -17.81
N ASP A 50 18.74 14.79 -17.85
CA ASP A 50 18.50 13.38 -17.60
C ASP A 50 18.39 12.57 -18.90
N VAL A 51 18.48 11.24 -18.79
CA VAL A 51 18.32 10.32 -19.91
C VAL A 51 17.20 9.35 -19.59
N LEU A 52 16.21 9.26 -20.48
CA LEU A 52 15.21 8.21 -20.49
C LEU A 52 15.46 7.29 -21.68
N GLU A 53 15.93 6.08 -21.41
CA GLU A 53 15.87 4.97 -22.35
C GLU A 53 14.52 4.30 -22.19
N HIS A 54 13.78 4.12 -23.28
CA HIS A 54 12.46 3.50 -23.21
C HIS A 54 12.22 2.48 -24.31
N HIS A 55 11.29 1.57 -24.01
CA HIS A 55 10.69 0.66 -24.97
C HIS A 55 9.18 0.60 -24.69
N SER A 56 8.40 0.20 -25.68
CA SER A 56 6.94 0.20 -25.57
C SER A 56 6.32 -1.00 -26.26
N HIS A 57 5.35 -1.63 -25.60
CA HIS A 57 4.42 -2.59 -26.20
C HIS A 57 2.99 -2.12 -25.91
N THR A 58 2.41 -1.39 -26.86
CA THR A 58 1.17 -0.64 -26.65
C THR A 58 0.13 -0.84 -27.76
N PRO A 59 -0.33 -2.07 -28.06
CA PRO A 59 -1.40 -2.27 -29.04
C PRO A 59 -2.70 -1.59 -28.58
N GLY A 60 -3.48 -1.05 -29.53
CA GLY A 60 -4.72 -0.34 -29.22
C GLY A 60 -5.75 -1.24 -28.52
N GLY A 61 -6.39 -0.72 -27.48
CA GLY A 61 -7.44 -1.44 -26.73
C GLY A 61 -6.97 -2.58 -25.83
N SER A 62 -5.67 -2.91 -25.80
CA SER A 62 -5.15 -4.02 -25.00
C SER A 62 -5.37 -3.85 -23.50
N THR A 63 -5.62 -4.98 -22.86
CA THR A 63 -5.77 -5.17 -21.41
C THR A 63 -4.48 -5.71 -20.78
N LEU A 64 -4.36 -5.70 -19.44
CA LEU A 64 -3.26 -6.40 -18.78
C LEU A 64 -3.30 -7.92 -19.04
N GLN A 65 -4.49 -8.49 -19.25
CA GLN A 65 -4.64 -9.89 -19.63
C GLN A 65 -3.91 -10.19 -20.95
N ASP A 66 -4.15 -9.39 -21.99
CA ASP A 66 -3.52 -9.55 -23.30
C ASP A 66 -1.99 -9.50 -23.20
N HIS A 67 -1.48 -8.56 -22.39
CA HIS A 67 -0.05 -8.38 -22.15
C HIS A 67 0.58 -9.53 -21.36
N SER A 68 -0.13 -10.05 -20.36
CA SER A 68 0.38 -11.08 -19.46
C SER A 68 0.72 -12.40 -20.15
N GLY A 69 0.07 -12.70 -21.28
CA GLY A 69 0.32 -13.88 -22.10
C GLY A 69 1.17 -13.60 -23.35
N ASN A 70 1.58 -12.36 -23.58
CA ASN A 70 2.28 -11.99 -24.81
C ASN A 70 3.78 -12.36 -24.73
N PRO A 71 4.32 -13.14 -25.69
CA PRO A 71 5.71 -13.60 -25.63
C PRO A 71 6.74 -12.48 -25.78
N ASP A 72 6.44 -11.41 -26.53
CA ASP A 72 7.32 -10.26 -26.69
C ASP A 72 7.40 -9.44 -25.41
N VAL A 73 6.26 -9.26 -24.73
CA VAL A 73 6.21 -8.61 -23.41
C VAL A 73 7.01 -9.41 -22.39
N ILE A 74 6.77 -10.72 -22.30
CA ILE A 74 7.45 -11.60 -21.34
C ILE A 74 8.97 -11.62 -21.60
N SER A 75 9.38 -11.81 -22.85
CA SER A 75 10.81 -11.84 -23.20
C SER A 75 11.49 -10.50 -22.93
N THR A 76 10.81 -9.37 -23.16
CA THR A 76 11.34 -8.04 -22.86
C THR A 76 11.48 -7.79 -21.37
N ILE A 77 10.51 -8.18 -20.54
CA ILE A 77 10.64 -8.10 -19.07
C ILE A 77 11.82 -8.96 -18.59
N ASN A 78 12.00 -10.15 -19.16
CA ASN A 78 13.06 -11.09 -18.80
C ASN A 78 14.48 -10.62 -19.15
N GLN A 79 14.64 -9.52 -19.91
CA GLN A 79 15.94 -8.88 -20.10
C GLN A 79 16.52 -8.31 -18.78
N GLY A 80 15.67 -8.06 -17.78
CA GLY A 80 16.10 -7.86 -16.40
C GLY A 80 16.83 -6.55 -16.09
N ASN A 81 16.86 -5.58 -17.02
CA ASN A 81 17.63 -4.33 -16.90
C ASN A 81 16.76 -3.07 -16.90
N TRP A 82 15.48 -3.20 -16.52
CA TRP A 82 14.54 -2.09 -16.42
C TRP A 82 14.56 -1.49 -15.02
N ASP A 83 14.79 -0.18 -14.88
CA ASP A 83 14.54 0.52 -13.61
C ASP A 83 13.05 0.43 -13.26
N TYR A 84 12.21 0.66 -14.27
CA TYR A 84 10.76 0.62 -14.12
C TYR A 84 10.09 -0.11 -15.28
N VAL A 85 9.04 -0.85 -14.95
CA VAL A 85 8.09 -1.35 -15.95
C VAL A 85 6.72 -0.73 -15.63
N VAL A 86 6.18 0.00 -16.59
CA VAL A 86 4.90 0.71 -16.47
C VAL A 86 3.80 -0.21 -16.97
N LEU A 87 2.78 -0.42 -16.14
CA LEU A 87 1.60 -1.22 -16.43
C LEU A 87 0.37 -0.31 -16.54
N GLN A 88 -0.23 -0.29 -17.72
CA GLN A 88 -1.48 0.40 -17.98
C GLN A 88 -2.57 -0.61 -18.35
N GLU A 89 -3.70 -0.55 -17.66
CA GLU A 89 -4.89 -1.33 -18.00
C GLU A 89 -5.70 -0.63 -19.12
N GLN A 90 -6.69 -1.33 -19.67
CA GLN A 90 -7.68 -0.80 -20.60
C GLN A 90 -8.44 0.40 -19.97
N SER A 91 -8.88 1.35 -20.81
CA SER A 91 -9.34 2.68 -20.37
C SER A 91 -10.64 2.72 -19.56
N GLN A 92 -11.50 1.70 -19.67
CA GLN A 92 -12.79 1.58 -18.99
C GLN A 92 -12.77 0.49 -17.92
N LEU A 93 -12.04 -0.60 -18.14
CA LEU A 93 -12.11 -1.81 -17.33
C LEU A 93 -11.86 -1.57 -15.82
N PRO A 94 -10.93 -0.70 -15.39
CA PRO A 94 -10.76 -0.34 -13.98
C PRO A 94 -11.97 0.41 -13.38
N SER A 95 -12.92 0.87 -14.19
CA SER A 95 -14.14 1.55 -13.70
C SER A 95 -15.33 0.61 -13.50
N PHE A 96 -15.21 -0.64 -13.90
CA PHE A 96 -16.29 -1.63 -13.89
C PHE A 96 -16.51 -2.26 -12.51
N PRO A 97 -17.59 -3.06 -12.31
CA PRO A 97 -17.90 -3.65 -11.00
C PRO A 97 -16.76 -4.50 -10.43
N ASP A 98 -16.69 -4.56 -9.10
CA ASP A 98 -15.67 -5.29 -8.35
C ASP A 98 -15.50 -6.72 -8.83
N SER A 99 -16.58 -7.45 -9.06
CA SER A 99 -16.53 -8.84 -9.55
C SER A 99 -15.86 -8.97 -10.91
N GLN A 100 -16.01 -7.98 -11.79
CA GLN A 100 -15.37 -8.01 -13.09
C GLN A 100 -13.88 -7.65 -12.96
N VAL A 101 -13.55 -6.60 -12.22
CA VAL A 101 -12.16 -6.18 -12.00
C VAL A 101 -11.35 -7.27 -11.28
N GLN A 102 -11.93 -7.94 -10.28
CA GLN A 102 -11.32 -9.07 -9.57
C GLN A 102 -10.95 -10.22 -10.50
N ASN A 103 -11.71 -10.45 -11.57
CA ASN A 103 -11.48 -11.56 -12.49
C ASN A 103 -10.64 -11.16 -13.72
N GLN A 104 -10.76 -9.93 -14.18
CA GLN A 104 -10.22 -9.49 -15.47
C GLN A 104 -9.01 -8.55 -15.38
N VAL A 105 -8.71 -8.01 -14.20
CA VAL A 105 -7.62 -7.04 -14.00
C VAL A 105 -6.60 -7.55 -12.98
N TYR A 106 -7.05 -7.81 -11.75
CA TYR A 106 -6.14 -8.08 -10.63
C TYR A 106 -5.24 -9.32 -10.80
N PRO A 107 -5.70 -10.45 -11.35
CA PRO A 107 -4.83 -11.60 -11.55
C PRO A 107 -3.66 -11.29 -12.50
N TYR A 108 -3.91 -10.49 -13.53
CA TYR A 108 -2.91 -10.14 -14.55
C TYR A 108 -1.98 -9.02 -14.10
N ALA A 109 -2.49 -8.05 -13.33
CA ALA A 109 -1.67 -7.10 -12.61
C ALA A 109 -0.66 -7.82 -11.68
N LEU A 110 -1.13 -8.84 -10.94
CA LEU A 110 -0.29 -9.66 -10.08
C LEU A 110 0.72 -10.50 -10.86
N GLN A 111 0.29 -11.17 -11.92
CA GLN A 111 1.15 -11.98 -12.76
C GLN A 111 2.30 -11.16 -13.35
N LEU A 112 1.99 -10.02 -13.98
CA LEU A 112 3.00 -9.12 -14.55
C LEU A 112 3.91 -8.54 -13.47
N SER A 113 3.34 -8.09 -12.35
CA SER A 113 4.14 -7.53 -11.24
C SER A 113 5.13 -8.54 -10.67
N ASN A 114 4.70 -9.80 -10.50
CA ASN A 114 5.57 -10.87 -10.05
C ASN A 114 6.68 -11.14 -11.06
N LEU A 115 6.34 -11.25 -12.36
CA LEU A 115 7.32 -11.43 -13.43
C LEU A 115 8.37 -10.31 -13.44
N ILE A 116 7.96 -9.05 -13.34
CA ILE A 116 8.87 -7.91 -13.31
C ILE A 116 9.85 -8.02 -12.14
N LYS A 117 9.33 -8.30 -10.94
CA LYS A 117 10.14 -8.37 -9.71
C LYS A 117 11.06 -9.58 -9.65
N THR A 118 10.68 -10.70 -10.26
CA THR A 118 11.53 -11.90 -10.32
C THR A 118 12.60 -11.77 -11.39
N SER A 119 12.30 -11.13 -12.53
CA SER A 119 13.24 -10.96 -13.64
C SER A 119 14.24 -9.83 -13.42
N ASN A 120 13.87 -8.76 -12.70
CA ASN A 120 14.80 -7.76 -12.22
C ASN A 120 14.55 -7.46 -10.73
N PRO A 121 15.42 -7.89 -9.82
CA PRO A 121 15.25 -7.61 -8.39
C PRO A 121 15.29 -6.11 -8.08
N CYS A 122 15.99 -5.35 -8.92
CA CYS A 122 16.18 -3.92 -8.85
C CYS A 122 15.08 -3.13 -9.56
N GLY A 123 14.23 -3.80 -10.35
CA GLY A 123 13.16 -3.15 -11.10
C GLY A 123 11.92 -2.94 -10.25
N ASN A 124 11.24 -1.83 -10.50
CA ASN A 124 9.99 -1.47 -9.84
C ASN A 124 8.82 -1.42 -10.82
N VAL A 125 7.62 -1.74 -10.31
CA VAL A 125 6.38 -1.68 -11.08
C VAL A 125 5.77 -0.30 -10.89
N ILE A 126 5.40 0.36 -11.99
CA ILE A 126 4.60 1.59 -11.95
C ILE A 126 3.25 1.29 -12.58
N PHE A 127 2.18 1.51 -11.83
CA PHE A 127 0.83 1.49 -12.37
C PHE A 127 0.48 2.87 -12.94
N TYR A 128 0.17 2.92 -14.24
CA TYR A 128 -0.25 4.14 -14.93
C TYR A 128 -1.72 4.42 -14.64
N MET A 129 -2.01 5.20 -13.60
CA MET A 129 -3.37 5.64 -13.30
C MET A 129 -3.89 6.56 -14.40
N THR A 130 -4.79 6.02 -15.22
CA THR A 130 -5.49 6.74 -16.29
C THR A 130 -6.62 7.62 -15.71
N TRP A 131 -7.50 8.13 -16.56
CA TRP A 131 -8.55 9.09 -16.22
C TRP A 131 -9.94 8.60 -16.65
N GLY A 132 -10.99 9.15 -16.02
CA GLY A 132 -12.37 8.99 -16.52
C GLY A 132 -12.58 9.68 -17.87
N ARG A 133 -13.52 9.18 -18.68
CA ARG A 133 -13.92 9.82 -19.95
C ARG A 133 -14.57 11.20 -19.73
N LYS A 134 -14.51 12.08 -20.73
CA LYS A 134 -14.92 13.49 -20.62
C LYS A 134 -16.28 13.66 -19.96
N ASN A 135 -17.25 12.87 -20.43
CA ASN A 135 -18.65 12.89 -19.99
C ASN A 135 -19.06 11.59 -19.28
N GLY A 136 -18.10 10.79 -18.80
CA GLY A 136 -18.35 9.42 -18.33
C GLY A 136 -18.47 8.42 -19.48
N ASP A 137 -18.91 7.21 -19.16
CA ASP A 137 -19.06 6.11 -20.10
C ASP A 137 -20.54 5.90 -20.44
N ALA A 138 -21.02 6.68 -21.42
CA ALA A 138 -22.42 6.66 -21.85
C ALA A 138 -22.88 5.27 -22.34
N SER A 139 -21.98 4.48 -22.93
CA SER A 139 -22.29 3.15 -23.43
C SER A 139 -22.61 2.16 -22.30
N ASN A 140 -21.88 2.25 -21.19
CA ASN A 140 -22.09 1.36 -20.04
C ASN A 140 -23.00 1.95 -18.95
N CYS A 141 -23.25 3.26 -18.98
CA CYS A 141 -24.10 3.98 -18.02
C CYS A 141 -25.45 3.31 -17.71
N PRO A 142 -26.23 2.78 -18.70
CA PRO A 142 -27.52 2.14 -18.41
C PRO A 142 -27.42 0.93 -17.47
N GLY A 143 -26.31 0.18 -17.54
CA GLY A 143 -26.06 -0.99 -16.67
C GLY A 143 -25.14 -0.69 -15.49
N LEU A 144 -24.39 0.42 -15.54
CA LEU A 144 -23.39 0.81 -14.56
C LEU A 144 -23.52 2.30 -14.22
N PRO A 145 -24.48 2.69 -13.35
CA PRO A 145 -24.72 4.09 -13.02
C PRO A 145 -23.49 4.84 -12.49
N ALA A 146 -22.56 4.12 -11.84
CA ALA A 146 -21.33 4.67 -11.31
C ALA A 146 -20.41 5.28 -12.37
N VAL A 147 -20.50 4.87 -13.64
CA VAL A 147 -19.64 5.39 -14.72
C VAL A 147 -20.33 6.43 -15.60
N CYS A 148 -21.59 6.79 -15.31
CA CYS A 148 -22.35 7.76 -16.11
C CYS A 148 -21.79 9.19 -16.13
N THR A 149 -20.89 9.51 -15.19
CA THR A 149 -20.26 10.83 -15.09
C THR A 149 -18.75 10.67 -15.08
N TYR A 150 -18.04 11.74 -15.46
CA TYR A 150 -16.59 11.78 -15.30
C TYR A 150 -16.17 11.45 -13.87
N GLN A 151 -16.75 12.13 -12.88
CA GLN A 151 -16.38 12.00 -11.48
C GLN A 151 -16.59 10.56 -10.97
N GLY A 152 -17.70 9.93 -11.36
CA GLY A 152 -17.99 8.55 -10.99
C GLY A 152 -16.97 7.58 -11.58
N MET A 153 -16.75 7.66 -12.90
CA MET A 153 -15.79 6.80 -13.61
C MET A 153 -14.35 7.00 -13.11
N ASP A 154 -13.92 8.25 -12.98
CA ASP A 154 -12.59 8.64 -12.50
C ASP A 154 -12.31 8.15 -11.08
N THR A 155 -13.31 8.23 -10.20
CA THR A 155 -13.20 7.73 -8.81
C THR A 155 -13.02 6.20 -8.78
N GLN A 156 -13.72 5.46 -9.64
CA GLN A 156 -13.53 4.00 -9.73
C GLN A 156 -12.12 3.67 -10.24
N ILE A 157 -11.68 4.32 -11.32
CA ILE A 157 -10.33 4.16 -11.88
C ILE A 157 -9.26 4.45 -10.82
N TYR A 158 -9.39 5.57 -10.10
CA TYR A 158 -8.50 5.93 -9.01
C TYR A 158 -8.39 4.81 -7.99
N ASN A 159 -9.53 4.33 -7.47
CA ASN A 159 -9.56 3.29 -6.45
C ASN A 159 -8.91 1.98 -6.93
N ARG A 160 -9.18 1.54 -8.16
CA ARG A 160 -8.59 0.29 -8.68
C ARG A 160 -7.09 0.38 -8.91
N TYR A 161 -6.58 1.51 -9.38
CA TYR A 161 -5.14 1.69 -9.52
C TYR A 161 -4.42 1.75 -8.17
N MET A 162 -5.04 2.39 -7.16
CA MET A 162 -4.51 2.38 -5.79
C MET A 162 -4.51 0.97 -5.19
N GLU A 163 -5.56 0.18 -5.42
CA GLU A 163 -5.65 -1.21 -4.97
C GLU A 163 -4.61 -2.10 -5.67
N MET A 164 -4.45 -1.98 -7.00
CA MET A 164 -3.41 -2.69 -7.75
C MET A 164 -2.01 -2.35 -7.21
N ALA A 165 -1.70 -1.07 -7.01
CA ALA A 165 -0.40 -0.67 -6.47
C ALA A 165 -0.17 -1.18 -5.05
N THR A 166 -1.20 -1.13 -4.20
CA THR A 166 -1.11 -1.61 -2.81
C THR A 166 -0.85 -3.12 -2.76
N THR A 167 -1.68 -3.90 -3.46
CA THR A 167 -1.62 -5.38 -3.45
C THR A 167 -0.36 -5.92 -4.10
N ASN A 168 0.19 -5.17 -5.06
CA ASN A 168 1.39 -5.58 -5.80
C ASN A 168 2.65 -4.83 -5.35
N GLU A 169 2.64 -4.12 -4.22
CA GLU A 169 3.75 -3.25 -3.76
C GLU A 169 4.36 -2.41 -4.90
N GLY A 170 3.51 -1.85 -5.76
CA GLY A 170 3.88 -1.02 -6.91
C GLY A 170 3.79 0.47 -6.59
N ILE A 171 4.33 1.29 -7.49
CA ILE A 171 4.23 2.75 -7.47
C ILE A 171 3.04 3.15 -8.35
N VAL A 172 2.43 4.31 -8.09
CA VAL A 172 1.42 4.89 -8.97
C VAL A 172 2.00 6.09 -9.72
N SER A 173 1.78 6.17 -11.03
CA SER A 173 1.88 7.43 -11.78
C SER A 173 0.48 8.06 -11.86
N PRO A 174 0.17 9.09 -11.05
CA PRO A 174 -1.20 9.52 -10.76
C PRO A 174 -1.75 10.51 -11.80
N VAL A 175 -1.64 10.17 -13.09
CA VAL A 175 -2.05 11.07 -14.19
C VAL A 175 -3.53 11.43 -14.10
N GLY A 176 -4.41 10.46 -13.79
CA GLY A 176 -5.83 10.70 -13.56
C GLY A 176 -6.11 11.73 -12.47
N LYS A 177 -5.37 11.70 -11.36
CA LYS A 177 -5.50 12.69 -10.29
C LYS A 177 -5.09 14.09 -10.75
N VAL A 178 -3.99 14.21 -11.50
CA VAL A 178 -3.55 15.49 -12.09
C VAL A 178 -4.59 16.02 -13.06
N TRP A 179 -5.13 15.16 -13.93
CA TRP A 179 -6.21 15.49 -14.86
C TRP A 179 -7.45 16.00 -14.13
N ARG A 180 -7.86 15.32 -13.06
CA ARG A 180 -9.00 15.72 -12.24
C ARG A 180 -8.81 17.12 -11.68
N THR A 181 -7.65 17.40 -11.09
CA THR A 181 -7.34 18.72 -10.52
C THR A 181 -7.35 19.80 -11.61
N ILE A 182 -6.80 19.54 -12.81
CA ILE A 182 -6.87 20.47 -13.94
C ILE A 182 -8.33 20.72 -14.34
N ARG A 183 -9.15 19.69 -14.49
CA ARG A 183 -10.56 19.84 -14.90
C ARG A 183 -11.38 20.62 -13.87
N GLU A 184 -11.16 20.40 -12.58
CA GLU A 184 -11.89 21.05 -11.50
C GLU A 184 -11.49 22.53 -11.35
N GLN A 185 -10.20 22.84 -11.48
CA GLN A 185 -9.68 24.20 -11.26
C GLN A 185 -9.61 25.05 -12.53
N ASN A 186 -9.46 24.42 -13.69
CA ASN A 186 -9.19 25.06 -14.98
C ASN A 186 -9.99 24.37 -16.12
N PRO A 187 -11.34 24.38 -16.05
CA PRO A 187 -12.20 23.64 -16.98
C PRO A 187 -12.09 24.07 -18.45
N ALA A 188 -11.50 25.24 -18.72
CA ALA A 188 -11.21 25.71 -20.09
C ALA A 188 -10.03 24.97 -20.75
N ILE A 189 -9.22 24.23 -19.99
CA ILE A 189 -8.14 23.41 -20.54
C ILE A 189 -8.73 22.11 -21.05
N GLU A 190 -8.75 21.97 -22.38
CA GLU A 190 -9.24 20.76 -23.03
C GLU A 190 -8.17 19.65 -22.98
N LEU A 191 -8.40 18.66 -22.11
CA LEU A 191 -7.52 17.51 -21.93
C LEU A 191 -7.85 16.36 -22.87
N TYR A 192 -9.03 16.35 -23.49
CA TYR A 192 -9.50 15.27 -24.36
C TYR A 192 -9.37 15.63 -25.83
N ASP A 193 -9.15 14.62 -26.66
CA ASP A 193 -9.38 14.72 -28.08
C ASP A 193 -10.90 14.67 -28.39
N GLN A 194 -11.26 14.75 -29.66
CA GLN A 194 -12.64 14.81 -30.15
C GLN A 194 -13.49 13.61 -29.75
N ASP A 195 -12.88 12.46 -29.46
CA ASP A 195 -13.59 11.24 -29.06
C ASP A 195 -13.89 11.14 -27.56
N GLU A 196 -13.58 12.20 -26.79
CA GLU A 196 -13.91 12.31 -25.37
C GLU A 196 -13.21 11.26 -24.47
N SER A 197 -12.23 10.53 -25.00
CA SER A 197 -11.51 9.47 -24.30
C SER A 197 -10.00 9.68 -24.39
N HIS A 198 -9.45 9.76 -25.60
CA HIS A 198 -8.01 9.92 -25.82
C HIS A 198 -7.52 11.30 -25.37
N PRO A 199 -6.22 11.41 -25.03
CA PRO A 199 -5.67 12.68 -24.59
C PRO A 199 -5.47 13.63 -25.77
N SER A 200 -5.87 14.89 -25.58
CA SER A 200 -5.32 15.99 -26.39
C SER A 200 -3.81 16.08 -26.14
N TYR A 201 -3.10 16.85 -26.98
CA TYR A 201 -1.66 17.08 -26.74
C TYR A 201 -1.39 17.68 -25.35
N ILE A 202 -2.26 18.57 -24.86
CA ILE A 202 -2.15 19.15 -23.51
C ILE A 202 -2.35 18.06 -22.44
N GLY A 203 -3.32 17.17 -22.65
CA GLY A 203 -3.54 16.00 -21.79
C GLY A 203 -2.32 15.08 -21.70
N SER A 204 -1.69 14.78 -22.84
CA SER A 204 -0.45 13.98 -22.90
C SER A 204 0.73 14.70 -22.25
N MET A 205 0.83 16.02 -22.36
CA MET A 205 1.87 16.79 -21.64
C MET A 205 1.68 16.79 -20.13
N ALA A 206 0.44 16.85 -19.63
CA ALA A 206 0.16 16.65 -18.21
C ALA A 206 0.56 15.25 -17.72
N ALA A 207 0.31 14.22 -18.53
CA ALA A 207 0.80 12.87 -18.27
C ALA A 207 2.34 12.81 -18.27
N ALA A 208 3.00 13.46 -19.23
CA ALA A 208 4.45 13.44 -19.37
C ALA A 208 5.17 14.11 -18.18
N TYR A 209 4.70 15.28 -17.72
CA TYR A 209 5.24 15.92 -16.52
C TYR A 209 5.03 15.07 -15.26
N THR A 210 3.88 14.41 -15.15
CA THR A 210 3.57 13.50 -14.04
C THR A 210 4.54 12.33 -14.02
N PHE A 211 4.73 11.65 -15.15
CA PHE A 211 5.67 10.54 -15.26
C PHE A 211 7.11 10.96 -15.00
N TYR A 212 7.57 12.08 -15.57
CA TYR A 212 8.91 12.58 -15.29
C TYR A 212 9.14 12.80 -13.78
N THR A 213 8.15 13.40 -13.10
CA THR A 213 8.20 13.63 -11.65
C THR A 213 8.31 12.32 -10.87
N ILE A 214 7.57 11.28 -11.26
CA ILE A 214 7.64 9.96 -10.62
C ILE A 214 8.97 9.26 -10.88
N LEU A 215 9.45 9.26 -12.13
CA LEU A 215 10.63 8.52 -12.57
C LEU A 215 11.93 9.14 -12.04
N PHE A 216 12.02 10.47 -12.04
CA PHE A 216 13.25 11.19 -11.69
C PHE A 216 13.18 11.87 -10.32
N LYS A 217 12.00 11.94 -9.69
CA LYS A 217 11.79 12.53 -8.36
C LYS A 217 12.30 13.98 -8.27
N LYS A 218 12.19 14.73 -9.37
CA LYS A 218 12.62 16.11 -9.51
C LYS A 218 11.43 17.04 -9.57
N ASP A 219 11.63 18.27 -9.11
CA ASP A 219 10.60 19.30 -9.10
C ASP A 219 10.17 19.64 -10.54
N PRO A 220 8.91 19.39 -10.93
CA PRO A 220 8.44 19.59 -12.29
C PRO A 220 8.44 21.06 -12.72
N THR A 221 8.42 22.00 -11.78
CA THR A 221 8.46 23.44 -12.09
C THR A 221 9.80 23.89 -12.65
N GLN A 222 10.84 23.07 -12.53
CA GLN A 222 12.18 23.34 -13.06
C GLN A 222 12.36 22.79 -14.48
N ILE A 223 11.38 22.07 -15.03
CA ILE A 223 11.46 21.46 -16.37
C ILE A 223 11.50 22.58 -17.42
N PRO A 224 12.53 22.67 -18.28
CA PRO A 224 12.58 23.69 -19.33
C PRO A 224 11.67 23.40 -20.52
N PHE A 225 11.51 22.11 -20.87
CA PHE A 225 10.69 21.71 -22.01
C PHE A 225 9.20 22.03 -21.80
N ASN A 226 8.57 22.64 -22.81
CA ASN A 226 7.14 22.96 -22.83
C ASN A 226 6.38 22.24 -23.97
N GLY A 227 7.09 21.56 -24.88
CA GLY A 227 6.50 21.08 -26.12
C GLY A 227 5.82 22.22 -26.89
N ASN A 228 4.60 21.97 -27.34
CA ASN A 228 3.78 22.97 -28.06
C ASN A 228 2.88 23.83 -27.14
N LEU A 229 2.98 23.69 -25.81
CA LEU A 229 2.16 24.48 -24.88
C LEU A 229 2.69 25.92 -24.80
N SER A 230 1.79 26.88 -24.58
CA SER A 230 2.24 28.21 -24.15
C SER A 230 2.96 28.12 -22.80
N PRO A 231 3.90 29.04 -22.51
CA PRO A 231 4.61 29.04 -21.23
C PRO A 231 3.66 29.08 -20.02
N ALA A 232 2.56 29.82 -20.10
CA ALA A 232 1.56 29.92 -19.03
C ALA A 232 0.82 28.58 -18.80
N GLN A 233 0.41 27.89 -19.87
CA GLN A 233 -0.23 26.58 -19.77
C GLN A 233 0.72 25.53 -19.20
N ALA A 234 1.97 25.52 -19.69
CA ALA A 234 2.98 24.59 -19.21
C ALA A 234 3.28 24.81 -17.71
N GLN A 235 3.46 26.06 -17.28
CA GLN A 235 3.73 26.38 -15.89
C GLN A 235 2.57 25.97 -14.98
N LEU A 236 1.32 26.28 -15.37
CA LEU A 236 0.13 25.89 -14.62
C LEU A 236 0.07 24.38 -14.38
N ILE A 237 0.31 23.58 -15.42
CA ILE A 237 0.29 22.12 -15.31
C ILE A 237 1.44 21.64 -14.41
N LYS A 238 2.64 22.21 -14.55
CA LYS A 238 3.81 21.89 -13.71
C LYS A 238 3.54 22.19 -12.23
N ASP A 239 2.85 23.29 -11.93
CA ASP A 239 2.47 23.67 -10.55
C ASP A 239 1.45 22.69 -9.95
N ILE A 240 0.48 22.23 -10.75
CA ILE A 240 -0.46 21.19 -10.33
C ILE A 240 0.26 19.87 -10.10
N VAL A 241 1.14 19.44 -11.02
CA VAL A 241 1.94 18.21 -10.85
C VAL A 241 2.84 18.31 -9.61
N LYS A 242 3.43 19.48 -9.34
CA LYS A 242 4.21 19.70 -8.12
C LYS A 242 3.35 19.46 -6.87
N THR A 243 2.17 20.05 -6.85
CA THR A 243 1.25 19.99 -5.71
C THR A 243 0.72 18.58 -5.48
N GLU A 244 0.23 17.93 -6.53
CA GLU A 244 -0.45 16.64 -6.44
C GLU A 244 0.52 15.46 -6.40
N VAL A 245 1.75 15.62 -6.93
CA VAL A 245 2.69 14.51 -7.13
C VAL A 245 3.99 14.73 -6.37
N TYR A 246 4.76 15.75 -6.71
CA TYR A 246 6.11 15.97 -6.15
C TYR A 246 6.09 16.20 -4.63
N ASN A 247 5.10 16.95 -4.14
CA ASN A 247 4.95 17.24 -2.71
C ASN A 247 4.28 16.09 -1.93
N GLN A 248 3.75 15.08 -2.61
CA GLN A 248 3.00 13.96 -2.02
C GLN A 248 3.54 12.57 -2.43
N PRO A 249 4.86 12.32 -2.40
CA PRO A 249 5.43 11.09 -2.97
C PRO A 249 4.99 9.82 -2.21
N ALA A 250 4.68 9.94 -0.92
CA ALA A 250 4.19 8.83 -0.11
C ALA A 250 2.77 8.39 -0.51
N GLN A 251 1.92 9.31 -0.95
CA GLN A 251 0.56 9.00 -1.42
C GLN A 251 0.58 8.08 -2.65
N TRP A 252 1.61 8.20 -3.49
CA TRP A 252 1.79 7.41 -4.70
C TRP A 252 2.74 6.24 -4.52
N PHE A 253 3.03 5.91 -3.26
CA PHE A 253 3.92 4.84 -2.83
C PHE A 253 5.37 4.97 -3.32
N VAL A 254 5.80 6.12 -3.83
CA VAL A 254 7.17 6.34 -4.30
C VAL A 254 8.17 6.13 -3.17
N THR A 255 7.90 6.68 -1.97
CA THR A 255 8.81 6.54 -0.82
C THR A 255 8.93 5.11 -0.30
N ASN A 256 7.87 4.30 -0.44
CA ASN A 256 7.76 2.99 0.20
C ASN A 256 8.03 1.82 -0.76
N ASN A 257 7.81 2.04 -2.06
CA ASN A 257 7.88 0.99 -3.08
C ASN A 257 8.98 1.25 -4.11
N ASP A 258 9.53 2.46 -4.23
CA ASP A 258 10.73 2.68 -5.03
C ASP A 258 12.02 2.34 -4.27
N VAL A 259 12.08 1.10 -3.80
CA VAL A 259 13.16 0.54 -2.99
C VAL A 259 13.42 -0.90 -3.40
N HIS A 260 14.67 -1.34 -3.29
CA HIS A 260 15.05 -2.71 -3.65
C HIS A 260 14.86 -3.69 -2.49
N SER A 261 14.95 -3.20 -1.26
CA SER A 261 14.66 -3.97 -0.05
C SER A 261 13.23 -4.52 -0.09
N LYS A 262 13.08 -5.82 0.19
CA LYS A 262 11.81 -6.55 0.20
C LYS A 262 11.83 -7.56 1.36
N PHE A 263 10.70 -7.69 2.04
CA PHE A 263 10.52 -8.72 3.06
C PHE A 263 9.07 -9.13 3.25
N THR A 264 8.87 -10.32 3.81
CA THR A 264 7.58 -10.81 4.32
C THR A 264 7.68 -11.07 5.82
N TYR A 265 6.52 -11.24 6.45
CA TYR A 265 6.47 -11.61 7.87
C TYR A 265 5.32 -12.58 8.11
N GLN A 266 5.44 -13.38 9.15
CA GLN A 266 4.39 -14.26 9.65
C GLN A 266 4.35 -14.17 11.17
N ILE A 267 3.14 -14.10 11.73
CA ILE A 267 2.93 -14.15 13.19
C ILE A 267 2.89 -15.63 13.59
N THR A 268 3.83 -16.07 14.43
CA THR A 268 4.01 -17.48 14.79
C THR A 268 3.48 -17.85 16.19
N GLY A 269 3.04 -16.86 16.98
CA GLY A 269 2.38 -17.04 18.29
C GLY A 269 2.97 -16.17 19.40
N ALA A 270 2.19 -15.90 20.46
CA ALA A 270 2.61 -15.15 21.66
C ALA A 270 3.33 -13.81 21.38
N GLY A 271 2.89 -13.05 20.38
CA GLY A 271 3.53 -11.79 19.99
C GLY A 271 4.82 -11.94 19.19
N THR A 272 5.18 -13.16 18.76
CA THR A 272 6.36 -13.44 17.94
C THR A 272 6.07 -13.29 16.46
N VAL A 273 6.96 -12.58 15.78
CA VAL A 273 6.92 -12.32 14.35
C VAL A 273 8.20 -12.88 13.72
N GLN A 274 8.02 -13.84 12.82
CA GLN A 274 9.09 -14.33 11.96
C GLN A 274 9.18 -13.40 10.75
N LEU A 275 10.36 -12.80 10.53
CA LEU A 275 10.63 -11.95 9.38
C LEU A 275 11.51 -12.69 8.38
N THR A 276 11.17 -12.55 7.10
CA THR A 276 11.88 -13.20 6.00
C THR A 276 12.32 -12.14 4.99
N ASN A 277 13.63 -11.95 4.86
CA ASN A 277 14.19 -11.15 3.78
C ASN A 277 13.85 -11.80 2.43
N THR A 278 13.35 -11.00 1.50
CA THR A 278 13.13 -11.41 0.10
C THR A 278 13.87 -10.50 -0.89
N THR A 279 14.78 -9.66 -0.39
CA THR A 279 15.71 -8.87 -1.19
C THR A 279 16.74 -9.78 -1.82
N GLN A 280 16.86 -9.77 -3.15
CA GLN A 280 17.89 -10.55 -3.83
C GLN A 280 19.22 -9.78 -3.85
N ASN A 281 20.34 -10.51 -3.76
CA ASN A 281 21.71 -9.98 -3.83
C ASN A 281 22.02 -8.89 -2.78
N ALA A 282 21.36 -8.93 -1.62
CA ALA A 282 21.66 -8.06 -0.50
C ALA A 282 22.94 -8.52 0.23
N ALA A 283 23.88 -7.60 0.45
CA ALA A 283 25.14 -7.91 1.14
C ALA A 283 25.08 -7.68 2.66
N ALA A 284 24.09 -6.91 3.13
CA ALA A 284 23.94 -6.54 4.53
C ALA A 284 22.46 -6.30 4.87
N TYR A 285 22.12 -6.53 6.13
CA TYR A 285 20.77 -6.41 6.67
C TYR A 285 20.80 -5.57 7.95
N LEU A 286 19.87 -4.62 8.04
CA LEU A 286 19.55 -3.92 9.28
C LEU A 286 18.04 -3.88 9.43
N TRP A 287 17.56 -4.60 10.43
CA TRP A 287 16.18 -4.59 10.88
C TRP A 287 15.99 -3.59 12.01
N ASP A 288 14.95 -2.78 11.92
CA ASP A 288 14.40 -1.98 13.02
C ASP A 288 12.97 -2.47 13.24
N PHE A 289 12.71 -3.04 14.42
CA PHE A 289 11.43 -3.67 14.71
C PHE A 289 10.34 -2.68 15.12
N GLY A 290 10.67 -1.38 15.24
CA GLY A 290 9.72 -0.32 15.60
C GLY A 290 9.40 -0.24 17.10
N ASP A 291 10.09 -1.01 17.95
CA ASP A 291 9.99 -0.99 19.42
C ASP A 291 11.29 -0.53 20.11
N GLY A 292 12.24 -0.01 19.32
CA GLY A 292 13.57 0.42 19.78
C GLY A 292 14.64 -0.67 19.69
N THR A 293 14.30 -1.89 19.30
CA THR A 293 15.27 -2.98 19.10
C THR A 293 15.57 -3.23 17.62
N THR A 294 16.75 -3.81 17.34
CA THR A 294 17.27 -4.01 15.97
C THR A 294 17.91 -5.39 15.81
N SER A 295 18.14 -5.81 14.57
CA SER A 295 18.89 -7.04 14.24
C SER A 295 19.64 -6.91 12.93
N THR A 296 20.75 -7.63 12.80
CA THR A 296 21.53 -7.76 11.56
C THR A 296 21.42 -9.16 10.94
N LEU A 297 20.61 -10.04 11.52
CA LEU A 297 20.31 -11.35 10.93
C LEU A 297 19.54 -11.17 9.62
N GLU A 298 19.75 -12.08 8.68
CA GLU A 298 19.00 -12.07 7.42
C GLU A 298 17.50 -12.30 7.64
N ASN A 299 17.15 -13.31 8.46
CA ASN A 299 15.77 -13.72 8.74
C ASN A 299 15.51 -13.78 10.26
N PRO A 300 15.39 -12.64 10.96
CA PRO A 300 15.21 -12.63 12.41
C PRO A 300 13.81 -13.10 12.82
N SER A 301 13.74 -13.66 14.02
CA SER A 301 12.50 -13.83 14.78
C SER A 301 12.51 -12.80 15.90
N HIS A 302 11.41 -12.04 16.05
CA HIS A 302 11.30 -11.01 17.07
C HIS A 302 10.00 -11.16 17.87
N THR A 303 10.09 -11.08 19.20
CA THR A 303 8.94 -11.21 20.10
C THR A 303 8.61 -9.86 20.72
N TYR A 304 7.42 -9.35 20.43
CA TYR A 304 6.92 -8.10 21.00
C TYR A 304 6.27 -8.37 22.36
N PRO A 305 6.74 -7.70 23.45
CA PRO A 305 6.19 -7.90 24.79
C PRO A 305 4.73 -7.44 24.94
N THR A 306 4.31 -6.48 24.12
CA THR A 306 2.99 -5.86 24.18
C THR A 306 2.34 -5.91 22.80
N GLY A 307 1.03 -6.11 22.75
CA GLY A 307 0.27 -5.97 21.51
C GLY A 307 0.26 -4.52 21.02
N GLY A 308 0.31 -4.32 19.71
CA GLY A 308 0.35 -3.01 19.09
C GLY A 308 0.62 -3.08 17.59
N THR A 309 0.63 -1.91 16.95
CA THR A 309 1.05 -1.77 15.56
C THR A 309 2.49 -1.24 15.53
N TYR A 310 3.40 -2.03 14.96
CA TYR A 310 4.82 -1.71 14.89
C TYR A 310 5.21 -1.36 13.46
N THR A 311 6.00 -0.30 13.30
CA THR A 311 6.57 0.08 11.99
C THR A 311 7.90 -0.63 11.80
N VAL A 312 7.87 -1.79 11.15
CA VAL A 312 9.06 -2.61 10.92
C VAL A 312 9.77 -2.17 9.65
N LYS A 313 11.09 -2.02 9.74
CA LYS A 313 11.94 -1.60 8.62
C LYS A 313 13.04 -2.62 8.36
N LEU A 314 13.28 -2.89 7.08
CA LEU A 314 14.46 -3.61 6.61
C LEU A 314 15.28 -2.67 5.71
N THR A 315 16.50 -2.39 6.11
CA THR A 315 17.49 -1.69 5.28
C THR A 315 18.48 -2.72 4.72
N THR A 316 18.65 -2.73 3.40
CA THR A 316 19.64 -3.58 2.72
C THR A 316 20.50 -2.76 1.77
N ALA A 317 21.70 -3.28 1.50
CA ALA A 317 22.53 -2.82 0.39
C ALA A 317 22.40 -3.81 -0.77
N ALA A 318 21.67 -3.42 -1.81
CA ALA A 318 21.42 -4.20 -3.02
C ALA A 318 21.34 -3.27 -4.23
N CYS A 319 21.61 -3.77 -5.44
CA CYS A 319 21.47 -2.97 -6.67
C CYS A 319 22.30 -1.68 -6.70
N GLY A 320 23.45 -1.65 -6.00
CA GLY A 320 24.28 -0.45 -5.89
C GLY A 320 23.69 0.67 -5.02
N ALA A 321 22.60 0.42 -4.30
CA ALA A 321 21.95 1.37 -3.42
C ALA A 321 21.64 0.79 -2.04
N THR A 322 21.64 1.65 -1.02
CA THR A 322 21.09 1.32 0.29
C THR A 322 19.67 1.82 0.36
N THR A 323 18.70 0.90 0.48
CA THR A 323 17.27 1.24 0.49
C THR A 323 16.57 0.61 1.67
N THR A 324 15.46 1.21 2.12
CA THR A 324 14.71 0.75 3.29
C THR A 324 13.27 0.40 2.92
N LYS A 325 12.87 -0.84 3.17
CA LYS A 325 11.46 -1.26 3.08
C LYS A 325 10.79 -1.09 4.44
N THR A 326 9.57 -0.59 4.45
CA THR A 326 8.78 -0.41 5.67
C THR A 326 7.46 -1.17 5.55
N LYS A 327 7.06 -1.90 6.61
CA LYS A 327 5.73 -2.51 6.74
C LYS A 327 5.16 -2.26 8.15
N LEU A 328 3.86 -2.05 8.23
CA LEU A 328 3.13 -2.04 9.50
C LEU A 328 2.82 -3.48 9.89
N VAL A 329 3.26 -3.91 11.07
CA VAL A 329 3.00 -5.23 11.63
C VAL A 329 2.08 -5.07 12.84
N VAL A 330 0.86 -5.58 12.72
CA VAL A 330 -0.10 -5.60 13.82
C VAL A 330 0.12 -6.86 14.64
N VAL A 331 0.58 -6.68 15.87
CA VAL A 331 0.85 -7.76 16.81
C VAL A 331 -0.25 -7.78 17.86
N SER A 332 -0.94 -8.91 17.97
CA SER A 332 -1.87 -9.14 19.06
C SER A 332 -1.20 -10.06 20.07
N THR A 333 -0.87 -9.54 21.25
CA THR A 333 -0.57 -10.40 22.39
C THR A 333 -1.89 -10.74 23.06
N LEU A 334 -2.28 -12.02 23.03
CA LEU A 334 -3.30 -12.51 23.96
C LEU A 334 -2.65 -12.52 25.34
N ASN A 335 -2.61 -11.36 26.00
CA ASN A 335 -2.18 -11.28 27.38
C ASN A 335 -3.23 -11.98 28.24
N THR A 336 -3.10 -13.30 28.43
CA THR A 336 -3.68 -13.99 29.58
C THR A 336 -2.79 -13.79 30.79
N THR A 337 -2.27 -12.59 31.01
CA THR A 337 -1.85 -12.20 32.35
C THR A 337 -3.13 -12.23 33.17
N GLU A 338 -3.37 -13.37 33.81
CA GLU A 338 -4.19 -13.43 35.01
C GLU A 338 -3.53 -12.40 35.91
N ALA A 339 -4.05 -11.16 35.89
CA ALA A 339 -3.67 -10.19 36.88
C ALA A 339 -3.81 -10.96 38.19
N ALA A 340 -2.72 -11.08 38.95
CA ALA A 340 -2.77 -11.60 40.30
C ALA A 340 -3.54 -10.59 41.17
N ILE A 341 -4.79 -10.34 40.81
CA ILE A 341 -5.79 -9.82 41.69
C ILE A 341 -5.84 -10.89 42.77
N GLN A 342 -5.61 -10.47 44.02
CA GLN A 342 -6.02 -11.25 45.18
C GLN A 342 -7.50 -11.57 44.97
N ASN A 343 -7.78 -12.72 44.36
CA ASN A 343 -9.14 -13.09 43.99
C ASN A 343 -9.92 -13.20 45.30
N PRO A 344 -10.93 -12.35 45.56
CA PRO A 344 -11.69 -12.44 46.80
C PRO A 344 -12.47 -13.75 46.89
N VAL A 345 -12.62 -14.45 45.74
CA VAL A 345 -13.43 -15.65 45.57
C VAL A 345 -12.59 -16.83 45.11
N GLN A 346 -12.72 -17.95 45.83
CA GLN A 346 -12.20 -19.25 45.41
C GLN A 346 -13.36 -20.13 44.94
N ILE A 347 -13.17 -20.86 43.84
CA ILE A 347 -14.17 -21.77 43.28
C ILE A 347 -13.59 -23.17 43.24
N TYR A 348 -14.20 -24.11 43.96
CA TYR A 348 -13.74 -25.49 44.02
C TYR A 348 -14.91 -26.48 44.29
N PRO A 349 -14.79 -27.75 43.85
CA PRO A 349 -13.78 -28.23 42.93
C PRO A 349 -13.97 -27.61 41.54
N ASN A 350 -12.90 -27.38 40.81
CA ASN A 350 -12.96 -26.97 39.42
C ASN A 350 -11.80 -27.63 38.68
N PRO A 351 -12.04 -28.71 37.90
CA PRO A 351 -13.34 -29.17 37.38
C PRO A 351 -14.30 -29.78 38.41
N ALA A 352 -15.61 -29.65 38.16
CA ALA A 352 -16.70 -30.15 39.01
C ALA A 352 -17.64 -31.11 38.26
N GLN A 353 -18.26 -32.04 39.01
CA GLN A 353 -19.25 -32.97 38.48
C GLN A 353 -20.69 -32.57 38.86
N HIS A 354 -20.97 -32.19 40.11
CA HIS A 354 -22.35 -32.02 40.57
C HIS A 354 -22.65 -30.60 41.05
N LEU A 355 -21.66 -29.96 41.67
CA LEU A 355 -21.74 -28.62 42.23
C LEU A 355 -20.35 -28.01 42.29
N ILE A 356 -20.30 -26.69 42.41
CA ILE A 356 -19.12 -25.95 42.86
C ILE A 356 -19.45 -25.21 44.15
N THR A 357 -18.44 -25.06 45.00
CA THR A 357 -18.43 -24.17 46.15
C THR A 357 -17.68 -22.90 45.76
N ILE A 358 -18.28 -21.76 46.08
CA ILE A 358 -17.78 -20.42 45.82
C ILE A 358 -17.56 -19.79 47.20
N THR A 359 -16.32 -19.81 47.70
CA THR A 359 -15.98 -19.18 48.99
C THR A 359 -15.48 -17.77 48.78
N SER A 360 -15.97 -16.83 49.57
CA SER A 360 -15.58 -15.42 49.46
C SER A 360 -15.49 -14.77 50.83
N LYS A 361 -14.52 -13.87 51.03
CA LYS A 361 -14.47 -13.01 52.23
C LYS A 361 -15.49 -11.88 52.19
N GLU A 362 -15.94 -11.51 50.98
CA GLU A 362 -16.91 -10.44 50.73
C GLU A 362 -18.22 -11.02 50.19
N ARG A 363 -19.33 -10.29 50.37
CA ARG A 363 -20.59 -10.65 49.72
C ARG A 363 -20.42 -10.56 48.21
N ILE A 364 -20.82 -11.60 47.49
CA ILE A 364 -20.84 -11.60 46.04
C ILE A 364 -22.27 -11.51 45.50
N GLU A 365 -22.39 -10.93 44.32
CA GLU A 365 -23.60 -10.94 43.51
C GLU A 365 -23.26 -11.63 42.18
N VAL A 366 -23.76 -12.84 41.96
CA VAL A 366 -23.60 -13.49 40.65
C VAL A 366 -24.53 -12.80 39.67
N LEU A 367 -23.98 -12.38 38.53
CA LEU A 367 -24.67 -11.66 37.47
C LEU A 367 -25.14 -12.60 36.36
N SER A 368 -24.29 -13.55 35.96
CA SER A 368 -24.60 -14.46 34.86
C SER A 368 -23.80 -15.76 34.93
N LEU A 369 -24.37 -16.81 34.31
CA LEU A 369 -23.68 -18.05 34.00
C LEU A 369 -23.89 -18.33 32.50
N THR A 370 -22.80 -18.40 31.74
CA THR A 370 -22.85 -18.64 30.30
C THR A 370 -22.00 -19.85 29.90
N ASP A 371 -22.35 -20.51 28.79
CA ASP A 371 -21.43 -21.48 28.17
C ASP A 371 -20.44 -20.78 27.21
N ALA A 372 -19.52 -21.54 26.64
CA ALA A 372 -18.51 -21.02 25.70
C ALA A 372 -19.09 -20.39 24.41
N SER A 373 -20.36 -20.61 24.09
CA SER A 373 -21.04 -19.95 22.97
C SER A 373 -21.71 -18.63 23.36
N GLY A 374 -21.66 -18.26 24.64
CA GLY A 374 -22.31 -17.06 25.19
C GLY A 374 -23.78 -17.26 25.58
N ARG A 375 -24.32 -18.49 25.51
CA ARG A 375 -25.70 -18.77 25.92
C ARG A 375 -25.85 -18.69 27.44
N PHE A 376 -26.85 -17.95 27.90
CA PHE A 376 -27.17 -17.79 29.33
C PHE A 376 -27.90 -19.01 29.91
N PHE A 377 -27.55 -19.34 31.14
CA PHE A 377 -28.21 -20.38 31.94
C PHE A 377 -28.83 -19.76 33.18
N HIS A 378 -30.04 -20.21 33.51
CA HIS A 378 -30.63 -19.94 34.82
C HIS A 378 -29.84 -20.69 35.89
N TYR A 379 -29.56 -20.03 37.01
CA TYR A 379 -28.84 -20.62 38.13
C TYR A 379 -29.55 -20.33 39.44
N HIS A 380 -29.34 -21.21 40.41
CA HIS A 380 -29.76 -21.00 41.80
C HIS A 380 -28.53 -21.17 42.70
N LEU A 381 -28.33 -20.22 43.61
CA LEU A 381 -27.23 -20.27 44.58
C LEU A 381 -27.77 -20.62 45.96
N ASN A 382 -27.20 -21.64 46.58
CA ASN A 382 -27.48 -21.99 47.96
C ASN A 382 -26.45 -21.30 48.85
N LYS A 383 -26.89 -20.40 49.73
CA LYS A 383 -25.99 -19.69 50.65
C LYS A 383 -25.46 -20.65 51.72
N THR A 384 -24.20 -20.48 52.09
CA THR A 384 -23.50 -21.20 53.17
C THR A 384 -22.82 -20.21 54.11
N ASP A 385 -22.24 -20.69 55.22
CA ASP A 385 -21.53 -19.85 56.19
C ASP A 385 -20.31 -19.14 55.60
N THR A 386 -19.68 -19.72 54.56
CA THR A 386 -18.42 -19.25 53.97
C THR A 386 -18.54 -18.80 52.51
N GLY A 387 -19.77 -18.76 51.97
CA GLY A 387 -20.03 -18.37 50.59
C GLY A 387 -21.29 -19.01 49.99
N TYR A 388 -21.18 -19.62 48.81
CA TYR A 388 -22.30 -20.13 48.04
C TYR A 388 -22.01 -21.49 47.41
N ILE A 389 -23.05 -22.30 47.21
CA ILE A 389 -23.01 -23.52 46.42
C ILE A 389 -23.82 -23.28 45.14
N LEU A 390 -23.23 -23.59 43.99
CA LEU A 390 -23.89 -23.59 42.69
C LEU A 390 -24.04 -25.03 42.19
N PRO A 391 -25.25 -25.61 42.20
CA PRO A 391 -25.51 -26.91 41.60
C PRO A 391 -25.35 -26.85 40.07
N LEU A 392 -24.60 -27.79 39.50
CA LEU A 392 -24.33 -27.89 38.06
C LEU A 392 -25.02 -29.10 37.40
N GLN A 393 -25.82 -29.85 38.16
CA GLN A 393 -26.49 -31.08 37.70
C GLN A 393 -27.43 -30.91 36.49
N HIS A 394 -27.89 -29.68 36.22
CA HIS A 394 -28.73 -29.35 35.06
C HIS A 394 -27.91 -28.95 33.83
N LEU A 395 -26.58 -28.85 33.96
CA LEU A 395 -25.67 -28.44 32.90
C LEU A 395 -24.99 -29.66 32.26
N ASN A 396 -24.81 -29.60 30.95
CA ASN A 396 -24.02 -30.58 30.22
C ASN A 396 -22.52 -30.42 30.52
N SER A 397 -21.73 -31.46 30.27
CA SER A 397 -20.27 -31.36 30.32
C SER A 397 -19.77 -30.28 29.37
N GLY A 398 -18.87 -29.42 29.84
CA GLY A 398 -18.44 -28.26 29.08
C GLY A 398 -17.74 -27.18 29.89
N VAL A 399 -17.40 -26.10 29.21
CA VAL A 399 -16.81 -24.89 29.82
C VAL A 399 -17.90 -23.84 30.00
N TYR A 400 -17.96 -23.31 31.21
CA TYR A 400 -18.89 -22.26 31.61
C TYR A 400 -18.13 -21.06 32.18
N PHE A 401 -18.73 -19.88 32.11
CA PHE A 401 -18.20 -18.64 32.64
C PHE A 401 -19.20 -18.05 33.64
N LEU A 402 -18.76 -17.89 34.88
CA LEU A 402 -19.52 -17.26 35.95
C LEU A 402 -19.07 -15.80 36.07
N GLN A 403 -19.96 -14.87 35.77
CA GLN A 403 -19.73 -13.45 36.00
C GLN A 403 -20.34 -13.05 37.35
N TYR A 404 -19.59 -12.35 38.18
CA TYR A 404 -20.05 -11.92 39.51
C TYR A 404 -19.42 -10.58 39.92
N LYS A 405 -20.09 -9.88 40.84
CA LYS A 405 -19.56 -8.70 41.54
C LYS A 405 -19.08 -9.07 42.93
N ALA A 406 -17.95 -8.49 43.32
CA ALA A 406 -17.51 -8.43 44.72
C ALA A 406 -17.19 -6.95 45.02
N GLY A 407 -17.95 -6.34 45.92
CA GLY A 407 -17.97 -4.88 46.06
C GLY A 407 -18.43 -4.19 44.77
N GLU A 408 -17.70 -3.18 44.30
CA GLU A 408 -18.00 -2.44 43.07
C GLU A 408 -17.34 -3.03 41.81
N LYS A 409 -16.56 -4.11 41.94
CA LYS A 409 -15.81 -4.69 40.82
C LYS A 409 -16.49 -5.94 40.26
N GLU A 410 -16.52 -6.04 38.94
CA GLU A 410 -16.97 -7.25 38.23
C GLU A 410 -15.81 -8.19 37.92
N PHE A 411 -16.06 -9.49 38.02
CA PHE A 411 -15.11 -10.56 37.77
C PHE A 411 -15.76 -11.66 36.94
N THR A 412 -14.94 -12.41 36.20
CA THR A 412 -15.37 -13.61 35.47
C THR A 412 -14.49 -14.79 35.85
N LYS A 413 -15.10 -15.94 36.19
CA LYS A 413 -14.40 -17.18 36.48
C LYS A 413 -14.85 -18.31 35.56
N LYS A 414 -13.88 -19.01 34.98
CA LYS A 414 -14.09 -20.23 34.19
C LYS A 414 -14.43 -21.40 35.11
N ILE A 415 -15.49 -22.14 34.80
CA ILE A 415 -15.91 -23.38 35.45
C ILE A 415 -15.85 -24.50 34.41
N ILE A 416 -15.32 -25.66 34.80
CA ILE A 416 -15.28 -26.86 33.97
C ILE A 416 -16.24 -27.88 34.57
N LYS A 417 -17.35 -28.16 33.88
CA LYS A 417 -18.29 -29.23 34.20
C LYS A 417 -17.81 -30.50 33.50
N LYS A 418 -17.48 -31.53 34.26
CA LYS A 418 -17.20 -32.87 33.74
C LYS A 418 -18.46 -33.66 33.51
#